data_AF-A0A1E1K234-F1
#
_entry.id   AF-A0A1E1K234-F1
#
_cell.length_a   1.000
_cell.length_b   1.000
_cell.length_c   1.000
_cell.angle_alpha   90.00
_cell.angle_beta   90.00
_cell.angle_gamma   90.00
#
_symmetry.space_group_name_H-M   'P 1'
#
loop_
_entity.id
_entity.type
_entity.pdbx_description
1 polymer ?
#
loop_
_entity_poly.entity_id
_entity_poly.type
_entity_poly.pdbx_seq_one_letter_code
_entity_poly.pdbx_strand_id
1 'polypeptide(L)'
;MEGWRTAELEKGELRHVYGEVVQVEFRERPRGEQSVYHKRILLVALALCLLLLQRSFARPWLPLAARQVDGIPQYVLDHAPLVWLHEQEAFFPSDIYAQVTNTHPNINLTAIEDPPSPLTLENLDILNAYGNNGWNVYLTSNIDVTTEPVWLTGIVPDSTGETKNIISSAIIVHDRGSGIVDAFYMYFYAYNQGNNVFFQELGDHIGDWEHNMIRFENGIPQAMWFSQHNNGQAFTFKAVEKKGHRPIAYSAKGSHANYGVAGTHDHTIPDLNLPAGFLQDHTSKGLLWDPTLSAYFYNYSGVDDSFESIDGSPVGAMYYRGRWGDQQYPDDDPRQPPPFFGFRKFASGPTGPWDKQLNRTNICPDNGILCIIRKALGP
;
A
#
# COMPACT_ATOMS: atom_id res chain seq x y z
N MET A 1 -44.67 -53.54 -36.75
CA MET A 1 -44.04 -54.86 -36.61
C MET A 1 -43.13 -54.76 -35.41
N GLU A 2 -43.61 -55.25 -34.27
CA GLU A 2 -43.15 -56.53 -33.69
C GLU A 2 -41.76 -56.34 -33.05
N GLY A 3 -41.50 -56.68 -31.81
CA GLY A 3 -42.21 -57.54 -30.88
C GLY A 3 -41.16 -58.13 -29.93
N TRP A 4 -41.40 -57.93 -28.64
CA TRP A 4 -41.07 -58.79 -27.49
C TRP A 4 -40.16 -60.02 -27.70
N ARG A 5 -39.17 -60.17 -26.80
CA ARG A 5 -38.84 -61.48 -26.20
C ARG A 5 -38.54 -61.37 -24.71
N THR A 6 -39.36 -62.10 -23.97
CA THR A 6 -39.26 -62.55 -22.58
C THR A 6 -38.40 -63.80 -22.45
N ALA A 7 -37.85 -64.04 -21.25
CA ALA A 7 -37.68 -65.37 -20.63
C ALA A 7 -37.51 -65.13 -19.11
N GLU A 8 -38.54 -65.37 -18.30
CA GLU A 8 -38.84 -66.61 -17.53
C GLU A 8 -38.12 -66.62 -16.15
N LEU A 9 -38.79 -66.31 -15.03
CA LEU A 9 -39.75 -67.10 -14.22
C LEU A 9 -39.16 -68.42 -13.66
N GLU A 10 -38.95 -68.44 -12.34
CA GLU A 10 -39.22 -69.63 -11.53
C GLU A 10 -40.35 -69.34 -10.55
N LYS A 11 -41.26 -70.31 -10.49
CA LYS A 11 -42.53 -70.36 -9.77
C LYS A 11 -42.40 -71.27 -8.55
N GLY A 12 -43.25 -71.00 -7.56
CA GLY A 12 -43.87 -72.02 -6.69
C GLY A 12 -43.79 -71.66 -5.21
N GLU A 13 -44.82 -71.72 -4.37
CA GLU A 13 -46.25 -72.10 -4.39
C GLU A 13 -46.86 -71.38 -3.14
N LEU A 14 -48.04 -70.72 -3.13
CA LEU A 14 -49.44 -71.23 -3.03
C LEU A 14 -49.64 -72.27 -1.90
N ARG A 15 -50.49 -72.12 -0.84
CA ARG A 15 -51.87 -71.59 -0.71
C ARG A 15 -52.37 -71.46 0.75
N HIS A 16 -53.30 -70.49 0.94
CA HIS A 16 -54.50 -70.36 1.81
C HIS A 16 -54.43 -70.61 3.34
N VAL A 17 -55.09 -69.79 4.18
CA VAL A 17 -56.53 -69.93 4.56
C VAL A 17 -57.03 -68.71 5.40
N TYR A 18 -58.20 -68.19 5.00
CA TYR A 18 -59.33 -67.56 5.75
C TYR A 18 -59.13 -66.31 6.62
N GLY A 19 -60.12 -65.41 6.55
CA GLY A 19 -60.12 -64.09 7.19
C GLY A 19 -61.08 -63.92 8.35
N GLU A 20 -60.99 -62.77 9.00
CA GLU A 20 -62.02 -62.13 9.84
C GLU A 20 -61.60 -60.67 10.14
N VAL A 21 -62.58 -59.80 10.37
CA VAL A 21 -62.47 -58.33 10.45
C VAL A 21 -62.12 -57.87 11.88
N VAL A 22 -61.12 -56.99 12.09
CA VAL A 22 -61.03 -56.12 13.30
C VAL A 22 -60.30 -54.78 13.05
N GLN A 23 -61.06 -53.69 13.28
CA GLN A 23 -60.76 -52.33 13.80
C GLN A 23 -59.41 -51.64 13.52
N VAL A 24 -59.50 -50.38 13.02
CA VAL A 24 -58.40 -49.42 12.90
C VAL A 24 -58.33 -48.54 14.15
N GLU A 25 -57.24 -48.62 14.91
CA GLU A 25 -56.90 -47.66 15.97
C GLU A 25 -56.20 -46.42 15.39
N PHE A 26 -56.74 -45.23 15.68
CA PHE A 26 -56.06 -43.95 15.47
C PHE A 26 -55.12 -43.65 16.64
N ARG A 27 -53.81 -43.62 16.37
CA ARG A 27 -52.78 -43.23 17.34
C ARG A 27 -52.57 -41.71 17.30
N GLU A 28 -52.97 -41.01 18.36
CA GLU A 28 -52.67 -39.58 18.56
C GLU A 28 -51.16 -39.33 18.74
N ARG A 29 -50.63 -38.28 18.12
CA ARG A 29 -49.24 -37.81 18.31
C ARG A 29 -49.08 -37.08 19.65
N PRO A 30 -47.92 -37.17 20.32
CA PRO A 30 -47.74 -36.57 21.64
C PRO A 30 -47.60 -35.05 21.57
N ARG A 31 -48.25 -34.37 22.52
CA ARG A 31 -48.37 -32.90 22.68
C ARG A 31 -47.05 -32.17 23.06
N GLY A 32 -45.89 -32.81 22.93
CA GLY A 32 -44.59 -32.32 23.40
C GLY A 32 -43.73 -31.63 22.33
N GLU A 33 -43.86 -31.98 21.05
CA GLU A 33 -43.03 -31.42 19.99
C GLU A 33 -43.40 -29.97 19.64
N GLN A 34 -44.68 -29.60 19.69
CA GLN A 34 -45.11 -28.24 19.38
C GLN A 34 -44.51 -27.18 20.33
N SER A 35 -44.29 -27.51 21.60
CA SER A 35 -43.72 -26.58 22.60
C SER A 35 -42.26 -26.23 22.31
N VAL A 36 -41.48 -27.19 21.82
CA VAL A 36 -40.06 -27.00 21.49
C VAL A 36 -39.91 -26.14 20.23
N TYR A 37 -40.77 -26.36 19.24
CA TYR A 37 -40.79 -25.55 18.01
C TYR A 37 -41.17 -24.09 18.27
N HIS A 38 -42.18 -23.83 19.10
CA HIS A 38 -42.57 -22.46 19.46
C HIS A 38 -41.46 -21.73 20.21
N LYS A 39 -40.77 -22.40 21.15
CA LYS A 39 -39.62 -21.81 21.87
C LYS A 39 -38.44 -21.50 20.95
N ARG A 40 -38.13 -22.36 19.97
CA ARG A 40 -37.06 -22.12 18.99
C ARG A 40 -37.39 -20.96 18.05
N ILE A 41 -38.64 -20.86 17.58
CA ILE A 41 -39.08 -19.74 16.73
C ILE A 41 -39.02 -18.41 17.50
N LEU A 42 -39.47 -18.40 18.76
CA LEU A 42 -39.36 -17.21 19.63
C LEU A 42 -37.92 -16.79 19.89
N LEU A 43 -36.99 -17.75 20.13
CA LEU A 43 -35.57 -17.44 20.32
C LEU A 43 -34.91 -16.90 19.04
N VAL A 44 -35.24 -17.45 17.88
CA VAL A 44 -34.73 -16.94 16.58
C VAL A 44 -35.31 -15.56 16.27
N ALA A 45 -36.60 -15.32 16.55
CA ALA A 45 -37.22 -14.01 16.40
C ALA A 45 -36.63 -12.97 17.36
N LEU A 46 -36.33 -13.35 18.60
CA LEU A 46 -35.67 -12.47 19.57
C LEU A 46 -34.24 -12.14 19.14
N ALA A 47 -33.49 -13.12 18.64
CA ALA A 47 -32.13 -12.92 18.11
C ALA A 47 -32.13 -12.02 16.86
N LEU A 48 -33.09 -12.18 15.96
CA LEU A 48 -33.27 -11.31 14.80
C LEU A 48 -33.68 -9.88 15.21
N CYS A 49 -34.57 -9.73 16.19
CA CYS A 49 -34.91 -8.42 16.76
C CYS A 49 -33.70 -7.74 17.42
N LEU A 50 -32.86 -8.48 18.15
CA LEU A 50 -31.62 -7.96 18.74
C LEU A 50 -30.59 -7.56 17.68
N LEU A 51 -30.46 -8.33 16.60
CA LEU A 51 -29.62 -7.99 15.43
C LEU A 51 -30.15 -6.76 14.66
N LEU A 52 -31.47 -6.57 14.60
CA LEU A 52 -32.10 -5.39 13.98
C LEU A 52 -32.02 -4.15 14.89
N LEU A 53 -32.07 -4.33 16.21
CA LEU A 53 -31.83 -3.27 17.20
C LEU A 53 -30.36 -2.83 17.21
N GLN A 54 -29.40 -3.73 16.96
CA GLN A 54 -27.99 -3.37 16.74
C GLN A 54 -27.78 -2.51 15.48
N ARG A 55 -28.63 -2.64 14.46
CA ARG A 55 -28.60 -1.78 13.25
C ARG A 55 -29.18 -0.38 13.48
N SER A 56 -29.85 -0.16 14.60
CA SER A 56 -30.54 1.11 14.91
C SER A 56 -29.73 2.06 15.79
N PHE A 57 -28.53 1.66 16.21
CA PHE A 57 -27.53 2.56 16.79
C PHE A 57 -26.39 2.75 15.78
N ALA A 58 -26.72 3.37 14.63
CA ALA A 58 -25.69 4.08 13.89
C ALA A 58 -25.20 5.21 14.82
N ARG A 59 -24.10 4.98 15.54
CA ARG A 59 -23.34 6.08 16.13
C ARG A 59 -23.12 7.09 15.00
N PRO A 60 -23.40 8.38 15.19
CA PRO A 60 -22.96 9.37 14.22
C PRO A 60 -21.47 9.10 13.99
N TRP A 61 -21.08 8.95 12.72
CA TRP A 61 -19.67 8.96 12.34
C TRP A 61 -19.16 10.36 12.66
N LEU A 62 -18.78 10.58 13.91
CA LEU A 62 -17.88 11.68 14.24
C LEU A 62 -16.60 11.35 13.47
N PRO A 63 -16.09 12.26 12.63
CA PRO A 63 -14.77 12.06 12.04
C PRO A 63 -13.83 11.84 13.22
N LEU A 64 -13.17 10.68 13.26
CA LEU A 64 -12.12 10.46 14.23
C LEU A 64 -11.08 11.52 13.91
N ALA A 65 -10.99 12.57 14.73
CA ALA A 65 -9.95 13.57 14.58
C ALA A 65 -8.61 12.84 14.55
N ALA A 66 -7.73 13.20 13.63
CA ALA A 66 -6.43 12.57 13.56
C ALA A 66 -5.72 12.76 14.91
N ARG A 67 -4.88 11.80 15.31
CA ARG A 67 -4.06 11.92 16.51
C ARG A 67 -3.32 13.26 16.47
N GLN A 68 -3.27 13.98 17.59
CA GLN A 68 -2.41 15.15 17.72
C GLN A 68 -0.94 14.73 17.84
N VAL A 69 -0.06 15.41 17.11
CA VAL A 69 1.40 15.29 17.21
C VAL A 69 1.93 16.69 17.45
N ASP A 70 2.56 16.90 18.61
CA ASP A 70 3.07 18.23 18.96
C ASP A 70 4.19 18.64 17.99
N GLY A 71 4.17 19.89 17.55
CA GLY A 71 5.09 20.38 16.51
C GLY A 71 4.60 20.18 15.07
N ILE A 72 3.54 19.40 14.84
CA ILE A 72 2.90 19.23 13.53
C ILE A 72 1.54 19.96 13.52
N PRO A 73 1.27 20.86 12.56
CA PRO A 73 -0.03 21.51 12.46
C PRO A 73 -1.16 20.48 12.24
N GLN A 74 -2.22 20.54 13.06
CA GLN A 74 -3.29 19.53 13.03
C GLN A 74 -3.95 19.35 11.65
N TYR A 75 -4.07 20.43 10.86
CA TYR A 75 -4.63 20.35 9.51
C TYR A 75 -3.80 19.48 8.55
N VAL A 76 -2.50 19.27 8.81
CA VAL A 76 -1.63 18.35 8.06
C VAL A 76 -2.08 16.91 8.28
N LEU A 77 -2.48 16.57 9.51
CA LEU A 77 -2.94 15.22 9.87
C LEU A 77 -4.40 15.00 9.48
N ASP A 78 -5.26 16.01 9.67
CA ASP A 78 -6.68 15.95 9.31
C ASP A 78 -6.92 15.80 7.79
N HIS A 79 -5.96 16.26 6.97
CA HIS A 79 -5.99 16.16 5.51
C HIS A 79 -4.92 15.20 4.96
N ALA A 80 -4.28 14.39 5.81
CA ALA A 80 -3.32 13.41 5.35
C ALA A 80 -3.98 12.40 4.39
N PRO A 81 -3.31 11.98 3.32
CA PRO A 81 -3.85 10.98 2.41
C PRO A 81 -4.13 9.66 3.12
N LEU A 82 -5.17 8.97 2.65
CA LEU A 82 -5.33 7.53 2.81
C LEU A 82 -4.97 6.87 1.50
N VAL A 83 -4.32 5.72 1.57
CA VAL A 83 -3.77 5.05 0.38
C VAL A 83 -4.49 3.72 0.19
N TRP A 84 -5.13 3.52 -0.96
CA TRP A 84 -5.54 2.18 -1.37
C TRP A 84 -4.33 1.44 -1.93
N LEU A 85 -3.95 0.34 -1.28
CA LEU A 85 -3.05 -0.65 -1.83
C LEU A 85 -3.83 -1.55 -2.80
N HIS A 86 -3.15 -2.05 -3.83
CA HIS A 86 -3.77 -2.88 -4.85
C HIS A 86 -4.34 -4.19 -4.23
N GLU A 87 -5.43 -4.73 -4.80
CA GLU A 87 -6.11 -5.94 -4.28
C GLU A 87 -5.26 -7.21 -4.39
N GLN A 88 -4.25 -7.17 -5.25
CA GLN A 88 -3.25 -8.21 -5.48
C GLN A 88 -1.85 -7.73 -5.08
N GLU A 89 -1.74 -6.74 -4.20
CA GLU A 89 -0.44 -6.30 -3.68
C GLU A 89 0.25 -7.46 -2.96
N ALA A 90 1.55 -7.62 -3.22
CA ALA A 90 2.41 -8.60 -2.58
C ALA A 90 3.52 -7.93 -1.74
N PHE A 91 3.85 -6.68 -2.07
CA PHE A 91 4.89 -5.89 -1.43
C PHE A 91 4.23 -4.70 -0.73
N PHE A 92 4.08 -4.82 0.59
CA PHE A 92 3.37 -3.87 1.43
C PHE A 92 4.31 -2.80 2.01
N PRO A 93 3.78 -1.71 2.60
CA PRO A 93 4.61 -0.73 3.29
C PRO A 93 5.51 -1.41 4.32
N SER A 94 6.77 -0.99 4.35
CA SER A 94 7.86 -1.72 4.99
C SER A 94 8.53 -0.89 6.07
N ASP A 95 9.18 -1.54 7.03
CA ASP A 95 9.86 -0.84 8.12
C ASP A 95 11.15 -0.16 7.64
N ILE A 96 11.24 1.16 7.84
CA ILE A 96 12.39 1.96 7.40
C ILE A 96 13.66 1.50 8.14
N TYR A 97 13.55 1.10 9.42
CA TYR A 97 14.70 0.60 10.20
C TYR A 97 15.13 -0.81 9.74
N ALA A 98 14.18 -1.67 9.39
CA ALA A 98 14.49 -2.98 8.81
C ALA A 98 15.31 -2.87 7.52
N GLN A 99 15.08 -1.85 6.68
CA GLN A 99 15.92 -1.63 5.49
C GLN A 99 17.40 -1.48 5.87
N VAL A 100 17.71 -0.61 6.84
CA VAL A 100 19.10 -0.34 7.25
C VAL A 100 19.74 -1.57 7.89
N THR A 101 18.99 -2.34 8.68
CA THR A 101 19.53 -3.51 9.39
C THR A 101 19.68 -4.75 8.50
N ASN A 102 18.93 -4.84 7.40
CA ASN A 102 19.04 -5.93 6.41
C ASN A 102 19.97 -5.59 5.24
N THR A 103 20.70 -4.47 5.31
CA THR A 103 21.63 -4.03 4.27
C THR A 103 23.01 -3.69 4.80
N HIS A 104 23.97 -3.52 3.89
CA HIS A 104 25.30 -3.00 4.14
C HIS A 104 25.70 -2.00 3.03
N PRO A 105 26.57 -1.02 3.30
CA PRO A 105 26.91 0.00 2.33
C PRO A 105 27.92 -0.52 1.29
N ASN A 106 27.58 -0.40 0.01
CA ASN A 106 28.47 -0.69 -1.12
C ASN A 106 28.76 0.55 -1.96
N ILE A 107 29.93 0.56 -2.61
CA ILE A 107 30.27 1.44 -3.72
C ILE A 107 30.76 0.56 -4.86
N ASN A 108 30.22 0.74 -6.08
CA ASN A 108 30.60 -0.04 -7.26
C ASN A 108 30.55 -1.56 -6.98
N LEU A 109 29.42 -2.04 -6.45
CA LEU A 109 29.17 -3.45 -6.12
C LEU A 109 30.16 -4.06 -5.10
N THR A 110 30.94 -3.23 -4.40
CA THR A 110 31.92 -3.66 -3.41
C THR A 110 31.57 -3.07 -2.05
N ALA A 111 31.59 -3.90 -1.01
CA ALA A 111 31.40 -3.44 0.36
C ALA A 111 32.43 -2.39 0.76
N ILE A 112 31.97 -1.32 1.40
CA ILE A 112 32.87 -0.38 2.08
C ILE A 112 33.56 -1.15 3.21
N GLU A 113 34.89 -1.10 3.26
CA GLU A 113 35.65 -1.72 4.36
C GLU A 113 35.44 -0.94 5.66
N ASP A 114 35.21 -1.66 6.75
CA ASP A 114 35.02 -1.14 8.12
C ASP A 114 34.12 0.11 8.21
N PRO A 115 32.87 0.06 7.70
CA PRO A 115 31.96 1.19 7.79
C PRO A 115 31.57 1.42 9.26
N PRO A 116 31.15 2.64 9.64
CA PRO A 116 30.62 2.92 10.96
C PRO A 116 29.55 1.89 11.35
N SER A 117 29.69 1.29 12.53
CA SER A 117 28.82 0.19 12.97
C SER A 117 28.45 0.36 14.45
N PRO A 118 27.17 0.17 14.83
CA PRO A 118 26.05 -0.13 13.93
C PRO A 118 25.60 1.08 13.11
N LEU A 119 25.19 0.84 11.86
CA LEU A 119 24.38 1.80 11.12
C LEU A 119 22.95 1.77 11.66
N THR A 120 22.37 2.94 11.86
CA THR A 120 21.01 3.14 12.33
C THR A 120 20.39 4.31 11.57
N LEU A 121 19.10 4.54 11.73
CA LEU A 121 18.46 5.72 11.15
C LEU A 121 19.00 7.04 11.73
N GLU A 122 19.64 7.03 12.90
CA GLU A 122 20.18 8.23 13.54
C GLU A 122 21.51 8.68 12.93
N ASN A 123 22.28 7.76 12.33
CA ASN A 123 23.64 8.03 11.89
C ASN A 123 23.91 7.64 10.42
N LEU A 124 22.86 7.31 9.66
CA LEU A 124 22.97 6.85 8.28
C LEU A 124 23.66 7.86 7.36
N ASP A 125 23.50 9.15 7.66
CA ASP A 125 24.13 10.26 6.95
C ASP A 125 25.66 10.30 7.06
N ILE A 126 26.28 9.59 8.00
CA ILE A 126 27.74 9.44 8.03
C ILE A 126 28.25 8.81 6.71
N LEU A 127 27.43 8.00 6.04
CA LEU A 127 27.75 7.45 4.72
C LEU A 127 27.92 8.53 3.64
N ASN A 128 27.46 9.76 3.87
CA ASN A 128 27.70 10.89 2.96
C ASN A 128 29.18 11.28 2.86
N ALA A 129 30.03 10.85 3.80
CA ALA A 129 31.47 11.07 3.71
C ALA A 129 32.18 10.16 2.68
N TYR A 130 31.49 9.15 2.15
CA TYR A 130 32.05 8.14 1.25
C TYR A 130 31.67 8.40 -0.21
N GLY A 131 32.47 7.84 -1.12
CA GLY A 131 32.21 7.90 -2.55
C GLY A 131 32.07 9.33 -3.08
N ASN A 132 31.01 9.58 -3.84
CA ASN A 132 30.64 10.88 -4.38
C ASN A 132 29.68 11.59 -3.42
N ASN A 133 30.17 11.98 -2.24
CA ASN A 133 29.36 12.61 -1.18
C ASN A 133 28.10 11.81 -0.81
N GLY A 134 28.21 10.49 -0.74
CA GLY A 134 27.12 9.55 -0.44
C GLY A 134 26.28 9.12 -1.66
N TRP A 135 26.23 9.89 -2.74
CA TRP A 135 25.28 9.67 -3.85
C TRP A 135 25.40 8.32 -4.57
N ASN A 136 26.57 7.70 -4.52
CA ASN A 136 26.84 6.38 -5.10
C ASN A 136 27.15 5.31 -4.03
N VAL A 137 26.74 5.56 -2.78
CA VAL A 137 26.71 4.56 -1.72
C VAL A 137 25.34 3.88 -1.79
N TYR A 138 25.33 2.56 -1.82
CA TYR A 138 24.14 1.73 -1.98
C TYR A 138 23.90 0.89 -0.73
N LEU A 139 22.70 0.93 -0.17
CA LEU A 139 22.28 0.01 0.90
C LEU A 139 21.98 -1.36 0.31
N THR A 140 23.03 -2.16 0.10
CA THR A 140 22.93 -3.46 -0.57
C THR A 140 22.43 -4.54 0.38
N SER A 141 21.47 -5.35 -0.08
CA SER A 141 20.88 -6.44 0.67
C SER A 141 21.94 -7.41 1.22
N ASN A 142 21.77 -7.81 2.48
CA ASN A 142 22.62 -8.81 3.13
C ASN A 142 22.38 -10.24 2.61
N ILE A 143 21.30 -10.44 1.86
CA ILE A 143 20.84 -11.75 1.37
C ILE A 143 20.39 -11.64 -0.08
N ASP A 144 20.50 -12.74 -0.81
CA ASP A 144 20.09 -12.79 -2.20
C ASP A 144 18.58 -12.52 -2.34
N VAL A 145 18.23 -11.41 -2.98
CA VAL A 145 16.84 -10.95 -3.12
C VAL A 145 15.98 -11.91 -3.94
N THR A 146 16.60 -12.73 -4.80
CA THR A 146 15.89 -13.75 -5.58
C THR A 146 15.41 -14.94 -4.74
N THR A 147 15.83 -15.00 -3.46
CA THR A 147 15.31 -15.95 -2.47
C THR A 147 14.03 -15.47 -1.78
N GLU A 148 13.49 -14.31 -2.21
CA GLU A 148 12.26 -13.69 -1.70
C GLU A 148 12.25 -13.55 -0.16
N PRO A 149 13.26 -12.87 0.42
CA PRO A 149 13.31 -12.73 1.85
C PRO A 149 12.14 -11.93 2.42
N VAL A 150 11.60 -12.41 3.54
CA VAL A 150 10.36 -11.89 4.14
C VAL A 150 10.38 -10.39 4.44
N TRP A 151 11.54 -9.80 4.73
CA TRP A 151 11.63 -8.37 5.01
C TRP A 151 11.31 -7.49 3.79
N LEU A 152 11.40 -8.03 2.57
CA LEU A 152 11.05 -7.34 1.33
C LEU A 152 9.53 -7.26 1.10
N THR A 153 8.72 -8.13 1.74
CA THR A 153 7.26 -8.15 1.52
C THR A 153 6.50 -7.11 2.34
N GLY A 154 7.16 -6.45 3.29
CA GLY A 154 6.55 -5.46 4.18
C GLY A 154 5.48 -6.03 5.12
N ILE A 155 4.64 -5.14 5.66
CA ILE A 155 3.59 -5.48 6.63
C ILE A 155 2.22 -5.10 6.07
N VAL A 156 1.32 -6.09 6.03
CA VAL A 156 -0.07 -5.89 5.63
C VAL A 156 -0.77 -4.95 6.63
N PRO A 157 -1.37 -3.83 6.18
CA PRO A 157 -2.16 -2.97 7.05
C PRO A 157 -3.34 -3.72 7.68
N ASP A 158 -3.61 -3.47 8.96
CA ASP A 158 -4.72 -4.11 9.66
C ASP A 158 -6.07 -3.46 9.30
N SER A 159 -7.17 -3.89 9.96
CA SER A 159 -8.52 -3.35 9.70
C SER A 159 -8.68 -1.85 9.97
N THR A 160 -7.75 -1.22 10.70
CA THR A 160 -7.71 0.21 10.95
C THR A 160 -6.85 0.97 9.93
N GLY A 161 -6.08 0.25 9.11
CA GLY A 161 -5.13 0.79 8.16
C GLY A 161 -3.73 0.98 8.75
N GLU A 162 -3.43 0.43 9.93
CA GLU A 162 -2.12 0.54 10.58
C GLU A 162 -1.20 -0.61 10.13
N THR A 163 0.07 -0.30 9.82
CA THR A 163 1.13 -1.30 9.73
C THR A 163 1.76 -1.52 11.10
N LYS A 164 1.27 -2.53 11.83
CA LYS A 164 1.63 -2.73 13.25
C LYS A 164 3.10 -3.04 13.47
N ASN A 165 3.62 -2.51 14.58
CA ASN A 165 4.97 -2.76 15.11
C ASN A 165 6.14 -2.32 14.22
N ILE A 166 5.87 -1.57 13.16
CA ILE A 166 6.88 -0.99 12.28
C ILE A 166 6.66 0.51 12.13
N ILE A 167 7.61 1.21 11.50
CA ILE A 167 7.42 2.59 11.03
C ILE A 167 7.66 2.62 9.53
N SER A 168 6.58 2.80 8.76
CA SER A 168 6.58 2.64 7.29
C SER A 168 6.43 3.95 6.52
N SER A 169 6.36 5.08 7.23
CA SER A 169 6.16 6.39 6.64
C SER A 169 6.98 7.46 7.32
N ALA A 170 7.15 8.58 6.61
CA ALA A 170 7.65 9.82 7.18
C ALA A 170 6.74 10.98 6.74
N ILE A 171 6.39 11.85 7.68
CA ILE A 171 5.62 13.07 7.43
C ILE A 171 6.54 14.26 7.67
N ILE A 172 6.85 14.97 6.60
CA ILE A 172 7.79 16.09 6.60
C ILE A 172 7.02 17.37 6.30
N VAL A 173 7.07 18.34 7.21
CA VAL A 173 6.37 19.62 7.10
C VAL A 173 7.37 20.73 6.83
N HIS A 174 7.15 21.46 5.75
CA HIS A 174 7.94 22.63 5.38
C HIS A 174 7.07 23.89 5.46
N ASP A 175 7.25 24.69 6.52
CA ASP A 175 6.65 26.01 6.63
C ASP A 175 7.46 27.01 5.80
N ARG A 176 6.84 27.56 4.76
CA ARG A 176 7.46 28.50 3.82
C ARG A 176 7.32 29.95 4.28
N GLY A 177 6.61 30.19 5.37
CA GLY A 177 6.14 31.49 5.79
C GLY A 177 4.89 31.95 5.04
N SER A 178 4.35 33.09 5.47
CA SER A 178 3.15 33.71 4.89
C SER A 178 1.92 32.78 4.81
N GLY A 179 1.84 31.80 5.71
CA GLY A 179 0.75 30.83 5.78
C GLY A 179 0.83 29.72 4.74
N ILE A 180 1.90 29.64 3.92
CA ILE A 180 2.09 28.53 2.98
C ILE A 180 2.86 27.42 3.65
N VAL A 181 2.28 26.23 3.67
CA VAL A 181 2.91 25.03 4.23
C VAL A 181 2.84 23.90 3.22
N ASP A 182 3.96 23.24 3.00
CA ASP A 182 4.05 22.03 2.20
C ASP A 182 4.22 20.83 3.12
N ALA A 183 3.30 19.87 3.05
CA ALA A 183 3.42 18.61 3.78
C ALA A 183 3.68 17.47 2.81
N PHE A 184 4.76 16.73 3.03
CA PHE A 184 5.12 15.54 2.29
C PHE A 184 4.79 14.31 3.12
N TYR A 185 4.05 13.38 2.52
CA TYR A 185 3.68 12.09 3.10
C TYR A 185 4.47 11.04 2.33
N MET A 186 5.61 10.65 2.90
CA MET A 186 6.56 9.71 2.30
C MET A 186 6.20 8.29 2.74
N TYR A 187 6.21 7.36 1.78
CA TYR A 187 5.86 5.96 1.94
C TYR A 187 7.08 5.11 1.62
N PHE A 188 7.39 4.16 2.50
CA PHE A 188 8.53 3.30 2.32
C PHE A 188 8.11 1.87 1.97
N TYR A 189 8.73 1.31 0.93
CA TYR A 189 8.58 -0.09 0.53
C TYR A 189 9.99 -0.70 0.44
N ALA A 190 10.19 -1.90 1.01
CA ALA A 190 11.50 -2.54 0.99
C ALA A 190 11.81 -3.17 -0.38
N TYR A 191 10.79 -3.38 -1.21
CA TYR A 191 10.92 -3.88 -2.56
C TYR A 191 9.90 -3.20 -3.45
N ASN A 192 10.35 -2.72 -4.59
CA ASN A 192 9.52 -2.27 -5.69
C ASN A 192 9.60 -3.33 -6.79
N GLN A 193 8.44 -3.87 -7.17
CA GLN A 193 8.34 -4.78 -8.30
C GLN A 193 8.04 -3.96 -9.56
N GLY A 194 8.94 -4.02 -10.52
CA GLY A 194 8.83 -3.30 -11.77
C GLY A 194 7.68 -3.79 -12.66
N ASN A 195 7.41 -3.03 -13.72
CA ASN A 195 6.32 -3.37 -14.63
C ASN A 195 6.70 -4.48 -15.62
N ASN A 196 5.68 -5.18 -16.11
CA ASN A 196 5.84 -6.15 -17.20
C ASN A 196 5.71 -5.47 -18.57
N VAL A 197 6.76 -5.55 -19.37
CA VAL A 197 6.79 -5.08 -20.76
C VAL A 197 7.01 -6.29 -21.68
N PHE A 198 6.05 -6.59 -22.56
CA PHE A 198 6.11 -7.79 -23.42
C PHE A 198 6.47 -9.08 -22.65
N PHE A 199 5.83 -9.31 -21.50
CA PHE A 199 6.07 -10.46 -20.61
C PHE A 199 7.45 -10.48 -19.93
N GLN A 200 8.21 -9.39 -19.98
CA GLN A 200 9.47 -9.21 -19.25
C GLN A 200 9.26 -8.23 -18.10
N GLU A 201 9.57 -8.65 -16.88
CA GLU A 201 9.57 -7.83 -15.68
C GLU A 201 10.85 -6.99 -15.63
N LEU A 202 10.69 -5.67 -15.49
CA LEU A 202 11.79 -4.70 -15.62
C LEU A 202 11.65 -3.60 -14.58
N GLY A 203 12.77 -3.23 -13.97
CA GLY A 203 12.85 -2.11 -13.02
C GLY A 203 12.65 -2.49 -11.56
N ASP A 204 12.74 -3.77 -11.20
CA ASP A 204 12.74 -4.22 -9.81
C ASP A 204 13.90 -3.55 -9.05
N HIS A 205 13.62 -3.05 -7.85
CA HIS A 205 14.67 -2.52 -7.00
C HIS A 205 14.36 -2.71 -5.52
N ILE A 206 15.45 -2.82 -4.75
CA ILE A 206 15.40 -2.86 -3.30
C ILE A 206 15.23 -1.43 -2.80
N GLY A 207 14.33 -1.27 -1.83
CA GLY A 207 13.91 0.00 -1.24
C GLY A 207 13.21 0.92 -2.24
N ASP A 208 12.24 1.67 -1.74
CA ASP A 208 11.59 2.71 -2.49
C ASP A 208 10.95 3.76 -1.59
N TRP A 209 11.02 5.00 -2.06
CA TRP A 209 10.41 6.17 -1.45
C TRP A 209 9.43 6.81 -2.44
N GLU A 210 8.16 6.46 -2.26
CA GLU A 210 7.03 7.10 -2.93
C GLU A 210 6.43 8.18 -2.03
N HIS A 211 5.68 9.14 -2.58
CA HIS A 211 5.07 10.18 -1.77
C HIS A 211 3.89 10.91 -2.42
N ASN A 212 3.04 11.39 -1.53
CA ASN A 212 2.17 12.52 -1.83
C ASN A 212 2.72 13.81 -1.21
N MET A 213 2.33 14.94 -1.77
CA MET A 213 2.57 16.22 -1.13
C MET A 213 1.35 17.12 -1.26
N ILE A 214 0.97 17.80 -0.18
CA ILE A 214 -0.14 18.74 -0.16
C ILE A 214 0.40 20.12 0.16
N ARG A 215 0.03 21.11 -0.66
CA ARG A 215 0.26 22.53 -0.35
C ARG A 215 -0.95 23.11 0.34
N PHE A 216 -0.74 23.74 1.49
CA PHE A 216 -1.72 24.46 2.27
C PHE A 216 -1.48 25.96 2.15
N GLU A 217 -2.56 26.72 2.22
CA GLU A 217 -2.54 28.18 2.40
C GLU A 217 -3.45 28.52 3.58
N ASN A 218 -2.87 29.10 4.63
CA ASN A 218 -3.53 29.40 5.90
C ASN A 218 -4.28 28.19 6.49
N GLY A 219 -3.67 27.01 6.40
CA GLY A 219 -4.24 25.73 6.86
C GLY A 219 -5.29 25.10 5.92
N ILE A 220 -5.57 25.72 4.77
CA ILE A 220 -6.54 25.20 3.78
C ILE A 220 -5.77 24.51 2.65
N PRO A 221 -6.03 23.22 2.37
CA PRO A 221 -5.34 22.50 1.30
C PRO A 221 -5.74 23.00 -0.09
N GLN A 222 -4.75 23.32 -0.93
CA GLN A 222 -4.93 23.93 -2.24
C GLN A 222 -4.77 22.93 -3.39
N ALA A 223 -3.69 22.14 -3.36
CA ALA A 223 -3.34 21.17 -4.38
C ALA A 223 -2.56 20.00 -3.78
N MET A 224 -2.58 18.88 -4.49
CA MET A 224 -1.91 17.65 -4.10
C MET A 224 -1.12 17.06 -5.26
N TRP A 225 0.12 16.66 -4.97
CA TRP A 225 1.04 15.93 -5.84
C TRP A 225 0.96 14.43 -5.57
N PHE A 226 1.05 13.64 -6.64
CA PHE A 226 1.13 12.19 -6.62
C PHE A 226 2.40 11.78 -7.37
N SER A 227 3.41 11.23 -6.67
CA SER A 227 4.63 10.75 -7.31
C SER A 227 4.36 9.50 -8.15
N GLN A 228 5.03 9.42 -9.29
CA GLN A 228 4.95 8.32 -10.23
C GLN A 228 6.32 8.15 -10.86
N HIS A 229 7.04 7.10 -10.46
CA HIS A 229 8.39 6.84 -10.98
C HIS A 229 9.29 8.09 -10.83
N ASN A 230 9.84 8.59 -11.93
CA ASN A 230 10.69 9.79 -11.95
C ASN A 230 9.93 11.13 -12.02
N ASN A 231 8.59 11.13 -12.06
CA ASN A 231 7.80 12.37 -12.03
C ASN A 231 6.45 12.17 -11.31
N GLY A 232 5.32 12.57 -11.92
CA GLY A 232 4.01 12.43 -11.30
C GLY A 232 2.95 13.37 -11.86
N GLN A 233 1.90 13.57 -11.08
CA GLN A 233 0.79 14.44 -11.47
C GLN A 233 0.26 15.26 -10.29
N ALA A 234 -0.26 16.44 -10.61
CA ALA A 234 -0.87 17.33 -9.63
C ALA A 234 -2.34 17.57 -9.91
N PHE A 235 -3.13 17.63 -8.84
CA PHE A 235 -4.54 17.99 -8.89
C PHE A 235 -4.82 19.10 -7.89
N THR A 236 -5.78 19.96 -8.21
CA THR A 236 -6.38 20.84 -7.18
C THR A 236 -6.98 19.95 -6.09
N PHE A 237 -6.81 20.32 -4.82
CA PHE A 237 -7.28 19.50 -3.71
C PHE A 237 -8.78 19.24 -3.81
N LYS A 238 -9.55 20.22 -4.30
CA LYS A 238 -10.99 20.09 -4.57
C LYS A 238 -11.32 18.91 -5.50
N ALA A 239 -10.49 18.63 -6.51
CA ALA A 239 -10.74 17.60 -7.50
C ALA A 239 -10.54 16.17 -6.96
N VAL A 240 -9.65 15.99 -5.98
CA VAL A 240 -9.24 14.67 -5.46
C VAL A 240 -10.38 13.97 -4.72
N GLU A 241 -10.53 12.66 -4.89
CA GLU A 241 -11.46 11.82 -4.11
C GLU A 241 -11.13 11.90 -2.61
N LYS A 242 -12.14 11.90 -1.74
CA LYS A 242 -11.93 12.01 -0.28
C LYS A 242 -12.79 11.03 0.49
N LYS A 243 -12.28 10.56 1.62
CA LYS A 243 -13.05 9.91 2.69
C LYS A 243 -13.09 10.87 3.88
N GLY A 244 -14.22 11.54 4.08
CA GLY A 244 -14.28 12.69 4.99
C GLY A 244 -13.44 13.85 4.46
N HIS A 245 -12.50 14.35 5.26
CA HIS A 245 -11.57 15.42 4.86
C HIS A 245 -10.28 14.90 4.22
N ARG A 246 -10.01 13.60 4.35
CA ARG A 246 -8.76 12.99 3.91
C ARG A 246 -8.81 12.60 2.43
N PRO A 247 -7.85 13.04 1.61
CA PRO A 247 -7.78 12.66 0.20
C PRO A 247 -7.43 11.18 0.06
N ILE A 248 -7.82 10.61 -1.07
CA ILE A 248 -7.50 9.22 -1.45
C ILE A 248 -6.41 9.24 -2.50
N ALA A 249 -5.36 8.46 -2.25
CA ALA A 249 -4.39 8.03 -3.24
C ALA A 249 -4.54 6.54 -3.51
N TYR A 250 -4.13 6.11 -4.70
CA TYR A 250 -4.09 4.71 -5.09
C TYR A 250 -2.65 4.33 -5.43
N SER A 251 -2.09 3.38 -4.68
CA SER A 251 -0.77 2.82 -4.94
C SER A 251 -0.88 1.75 -6.02
N ALA A 252 -0.01 1.83 -7.03
CA ALA A 252 0.07 0.85 -8.09
C ALA A 252 0.64 -0.48 -7.56
N LYS A 253 0.14 -1.59 -8.12
CA LYS A 253 0.62 -2.93 -7.77
C LYS A 253 2.12 -3.04 -8.07
N GLY A 254 2.91 -3.33 -7.05
CA GLY A 254 4.35 -3.60 -7.19
C GLY A 254 5.20 -2.36 -7.38
N SER A 255 4.86 -1.49 -8.35
CA SER A 255 5.61 -0.26 -8.64
C SER A 255 5.37 0.87 -7.66
N HIS A 256 4.30 0.77 -6.86
CA HIS A 256 3.89 1.71 -5.81
C HIS A 256 3.68 3.17 -6.22
N ALA A 257 3.81 3.50 -7.51
CA ALA A 257 3.48 4.80 -8.07
C ALA A 257 2.06 5.21 -7.64
N ASN A 258 1.90 6.48 -7.26
CA ASN A 258 0.67 6.98 -6.66
C ASN A 258 -0.24 7.66 -7.71
N TYR A 259 -1.53 7.36 -7.65
CA TYR A 259 -2.52 7.88 -8.59
C TYR A 259 -3.73 8.48 -7.87
N GLY A 260 -4.36 9.47 -8.50
CA GLY A 260 -5.60 10.07 -8.01
C GLY A 260 -6.85 9.23 -8.29
N VAL A 261 -6.76 8.19 -9.13
CA VAL A 261 -7.87 7.30 -9.50
C VAL A 261 -7.44 5.84 -9.58
N ALA A 262 -8.40 4.93 -9.37
CA ALA A 262 -8.25 3.52 -9.67
C ALA A 262 -8.20 3.27 -11.20
N GLY A 263 -7.59 2.17 -11.64
CA GLY A 263 -7.63 1.72 -13.02
C GLY A 263 -6.26 1.39 -13.60
N THR A 264 -6.16 1.50 -14.93
CA THR A 264 -4.92 1.31 -15.67
C THR A 264 -4.33 2.65 -16.05
N HIS A 265 -3.04 2.81 -15.84
CA HIS A 265 -2.31 4.05 -16.07
C HIS A 265 -1.08 3.74 -16.92
N ASP A 266 -1.20 3.94 -18.23
CA ASP A 266 -0.04 3.94 -19.10
C ASP A 266 0.80 5.18 -18.81
N HIS A 267 2.08 4.99 -18.59
CA HIS A 267 3.03 6.05 -18.27
C HIS A 267 4.20 6.04 -19.26
N THR A 268 3.94 5.63 -20.51
CA THR A 268 4.93 5.65 -21.60
C THR A 268 5.40 7.09 -21.89
N ILE A 269 4.51 8.08 -21.70
CA ILE A 269 4.81 9.51 -21.83
C ILE A 269 4.80 10.13 -20.43
N PRO A 270 5.91 10.74 -19.96
CA PRO A 270 5.92 11.45 -18.68
C PRO A 270 4.78 12.48 -18.61
N ASP A 271 4.07 12.53 -17.47
CA ASP A 271 2.95 13.43 -17.14
C ASP A 271 1.64 13.23 -17.91
N LEU A 272 1.54 12.18 -18.71
CA LEU A 272 0.33 11.83 -19.44
C LEU A 272 -0.05 10.38 -19.18
N ASN A 273 -0.94 10.16 -18.20
CA ASN A 273 -1.49 8.83 -17.99
C ASN A 273 -2.57 8.55 -19.03
N LEU A 274 -2.38 7.49 -19.81
CA LEU A 274 -3.40 7.01 -20.76
C LEU A 274 -4.10 5.77 -20.19
N PRO A 275 -5.38 5.53 -20.51
CA PRO A 275 -6.09 4.36 -19.99
C PRO A 275 -5.57 3.02 -20.55
N ALA A 276 -4.68 3.06 -21.55
CA ALA A 276 -3.98 1.91 -22.11
C ALA A 276 -2.71 2.38 -22.84
N GLY A 277 -1.70 1.51 -22.87
CA GLY A 277 -0.46 1.73 -23.63
C GLY A 277 0.60 0.65 -23.37
N PHE A 278 1.88 1.00 -23.49
CA PHE A 278 2.98 0.04 -23.53
C PHE A 278 3.56 -0.31 -22.16
N LEU A 279 3.53 0.64 -21.23
CA LEU A 279 4.11 0.52 -19.90
C LEU A 279 3.04 0.97 -18.89
N GLN A 280 2.48 0.02 -18.15
CA GLN A 280 1.23 0.24 -17.42
C GLN A 280 1.37 -0.06 -15.93
N ASP A 281 0.84 0.86 -15.14
CA ASP A 281 0.52 0.63 -13.75
C ASP A 281 -0.96 0.27 -13.58
N HIS A 282 -1.24 -0.52 -12.55
CA HIS A 282 -2.59 -0.93 -12.20
C HIS A 282 -2.88 -0.58 -10.75
N THR A 283 -3.96 0.15 -10.53
CA THR A 283 -4.43 0.56 -9.21
C THR A 283 -5.86 0.09 -8.95
N SER A 284 -6.19 -0.25 -7.71
CA SER A 284 -7.50 -0.77 -7.31
C SER A 284 -7.83 -0.45 -5.85
N LYS A 285 -9.07 -0.71 -5.41
CA LYS A 285 -9.51 -0.56 -4.01
C LYS A 285 -9.28 -1.85 -3.22
N GLY A 286 -8.03 -2.18 -2.93
CA GLY A 286 -7.64 -3.36 -2.13
C GLY A 286 -7.71 -3.09 -0.63
N LEU A 287 -6.55 -2.98 0.01
CA LEU A 287 -6.45 -2.66 1.45
C LEU A 287 -6.27 -1.16 1.64
N LEU A 288 -7.02 -0.57 2.58
CA LEU A 288 -6.88 0.85 2.92
C LEU A 288 -5.80 1.01 3.98
N TRP A 289 -4.77 1.76 3.65
CA TRP A 289 -3.66 2.08 4.52
C TRP A 289 -3.74 3.54 4.99
N ASP A 290 -3.40 3.76 6.25
CA ASP A 290 -3.29 5.07 6.88
C ASP A 290 -1.83 5.34 7.28
N PRO A 291 -1.07 6.09 6.45
CA PRO A 291 0.32 6.43 6.72
C PRO A 291 0.54 7.17 8.06
N THR A 292 -0.48 7.85 8.59
CA THR A 292 -0.32 8.65 9.83
C THR A 292 -0.25 7.80 11.10
N LEU A 293 -0.66 6.53 11.04
CA LEU A 293 -0.68 5.65 12.21
C LEU A 293 0.71 5.07 12.54
N SER A 294 1.65 5.15 11.60
CA SER A 294 2.98 4.54 11.69
C SER A 294 3.99 5.39 10.91
N ALA A 295 4.29 6.59 11.44
CA ALA A 295 5.17 7.55 10.79
C ALA A 295 6.20 8.16 11.75
N TYR A 296 7.37 8.47 11.18
CA TYR A 296 8.27 9.49 11.72
C TYR A 296 7.79 10.89 11.31
N PHE A 297 8.06 11.89 12.14
CA PHE A 297 7.60 13.26 11.94
C PHE A 297 8.78 14.24 11.96
N TYR A 298 8.76 15.19 11.04
CA TYR A 298 9.84 16.16 10.88
C TYR A 298 9.30 17.53 10.47
N ASN A 299 9.94 18.59 10.96
CA ASN A 299 9.90 19.88 10.27
C ASN A 299 11.14 20.02 9.39
N TYR A 300 11.00 20.61 8.21
CA TYR A 300 12.09 20.87 7.30
C TYR A 300 12.23 22.37 7.04
N SER A 301 13.46 22.89 7.16
CA SER A 301 13.84 24.25 6.85
C SER A 301 14.50 24.30 5.48
N GLY A 302 13.87 25.03 4.55
CA GLY A 302 14.42 25.28 3.21
C GLY A 302 15.45 26.41 3.17
N VAL A 303 15.79 27.03 4.30
CA VAL A 303 16.82 28.08 4.37
C VAL A 303 18.22 27.46 4.38
N ASP A 304 18.37 26.36 5.10
CA ASP A 304 19.62 25.68 5.38
C ASP A 304 19.57 24.18 5.06
N ASP A 305 18.50 23.72 4.42
CA ASP A 305 18.23 22.33 4.06
C ASP A 305 18.32 21.38 5.27
N SER A 306 17.68 21.78 6.38
CA SER A 306 17.78 21.06 7.65
C SER A 306 16.47 20.43 8.10
N PHE A 307 16.57 19.32 8.83
CA PHE A 307 15.46 18.61 9.47
C PHE A 307 15.50 18.80 10.99
N GLU A 308 14.35 19.15 11.56
CA GLU A 308 14.06 19.10 12.98
C GLU A 308 13.31 17.80 13.31
N SER A 309 13.81 17.09 14.31
CA SER A 309 13.17 15.87 14.84
C SER A 309 11.92 16.21 15.64
N ILE A 310 10.80 15.54 15.33
CA ILE A 310 9.58 15.56 16.15
C ILE A 310 9.42 14.21 16.83
N ASP A 311 9.05 14.21 18.12
CA ASP A 311 8.86 13.02 18.96
C ASP A 311 10.06 12.04 18.95
N GLY A 312 11.28 12.56 18.77
CA GLY A 312 12.51 11.74 18.73
C GLY A 312 12.68 10.97 17.42
N SER A 313 12.07 11.43 16.32
CA SER A 313 12.27 10.85 14.99
C SER A 313 13.74 10.98 14.54
N PRO A 314 14.34 9.92 13.97
CA PRO A 314 15.77 9.90 13.65
C PRO A 314 16.08 10.74 12.41
N VAL A 315 17.09 11.60 12.47
CA VAL A 315 17.37 12.57 11.38
C VAL A 315 18.41 12.08 10.37
N GLY A 316 19.32 11.19 10.75
CA GLY A 316 20.39 10.71 9.86
C GLY A 316 19.85 10.08 8.56
N ALA A 317 18.75 9.35 8.63
CA ALA A 317 18.08 8.79 7.46
C ALA A 317 17.53 9.85 6.50
N MET A 318 17.09 11.01 7.01
CA MET A 318 16.59 12.11 6.19
C MET A 318 17.73 12.86 5.48
N TYR A 319 18.92 12.87 6.07
CA TYR A 319 20.13 13.46 5.48
C TYR A 319 20.91 12.50 4.58
N TYR A 320 20.64 11.19 4.61
CA TYR A 320 21.34 10.22 3.77
C TYR A 320 21.04 10.46 2.28
N ARG A 321 22.09 10.73 1.50
CA ARG A 321 22.00 11.08 0.07
C ARG A 321 22.09 9.89 -0.87
N GLY A 322 22.50 8.75 -0.34
CA GLY A 322 22.76 7.57 -1.15
C GLY A 322 21.48 6.84 -1.57
N ARG A 323 21.69 5.59 -1.99
CA ARG A 323 20.69 4.76 -2.64
C ARG A 323 20.13 3.77 -1.63
N TRP A 324 18.81 3.77 -1.48
CA TRP A 324 18.08 2.95 -0.49
C TRP A 324 17.92 1.49 -0.91
N GLY A 325 18.89 0.94 -1.65
CA GLY A 325 18.90 -0.44 -2.08
C GLY A 325 20.15 -0.81 -2.86
N ASP A 326 20.12 -1.99 -3.45
CA ASP A 326 21.20 -2.52 -4.28
C ASP A 326 21.53 -1.59 -5.45
N GLN A 327 22.79 -1.65 -5.88
CA GLN A 327 23.19 -1.14 -7.19
C GLN A 327 22.68 -2.10 -8.27
N GLN A 328 22.25 -1.55 -9.42
CA GLN A 328 21.83 -2.33 -10.59
C GLN A 328 22.79 -3.50 -10.85
N TYR A 329 22.23 -4.69 -11.01
CA TYR A 329 23.03 -5.89 -11.23
C TYR A 329 23.74 -5.84 -12.59
N PRO A 330 24.99 -6.32 -12.68
CA PRO A 330 25.69 -6.49 -13.95
C PRO A 330 24.91 -7.34 -14.95
N ASP A 331 25.09 -7.09 -16.25
CA ASP A 331 24.43 -7.86 -17.32
C ASP A 331 24.88 -9.34 -17.35
N ASP A 332 26.01 -9.67 -16.73
CA ASP A 332 26.54 -11.03 -16.57
C ASP A 332 26.23 -11.66 -15.20
N ASP A 333 25.51 -10.96 -14.32
CA ASP A 333 25.01 -11.54 -13.06
C ASP A 333 23.97 -12.63 -13.37
N PRO A 334 24.08 -13.85 -12.81
CA PRO A 334 23.15 -14.94 -13.10
C PRO A 334 21.69 -14.64 -12.70
N ARG A 335 21.47 -13.67 -11.81
CA ARG A 335 20.15 -13.21 -11.38
C ARG A 335 19.58 -12.16 -12.33
N GLN A 336 20.42 -11.52 -13.15
CA GLN A 336 20.03 -10.49 -14.09
C GLN A 336 19.71 -11.12 -15.47
N PRO A 337 18.43 -11.28 -15.85
CA PRO A 337 18.10 -11.69 -17.20
C PRO A 337 18.64 -10.68 -18.22
N PRO A 338 18.89 -11.11 -19.47
CA PRO A 338 19.40 -10.23 -20.53
C PRO A 338 18.55 -8.95 -20.65
N PRO A 339 19.18 -7.78 -20.82
CA PRO A 339 18.46 -6.52 -20.96
C PRO A 339 17.43 -6.57 -22.08
N PHE A 340 16.25 -5.98 -21.84
CA PHE A 340 15.17 -5.91 -22.81
C PHE A 340 14.96 -4.45 -23.22
N PHE A 341 15.21 -4.12 -24.49
CA PHE A 341 15.25 -2.74 -24.99
C PHE A 341 16.14 -1.78 -24.16
N GLY A 342 17.23 -2.31 -23.58
CA GLY A 342 18.17 -1.54 -22.75
C GLY A 342 17.76 -1.41 -21.28
N PHE A 343 16.55 -1.85 -20.92
CA PHE A 343 16.08 -1.93 -19.54
C PHE A 343 16.46 -3.27 -18.90
N ARG A 344 16.60 -3.27 -17.59
CA ARG A 344 17.03 -4.43 -16.80
C ARG A 344 15.96 -4.79 -15.80
N LYS A 345 15.92 -6.08 -15.43
CA LYS A 345 15.11 -6.56 -14.31
C LYS A 345 15.52 -5.88 -13.00
N PHE A 346 16.72 -6.11 -12.49
CA PHE A 346 17.17 -5.51 -11.23
C PHE A 346 17.90 -4.19 -11.47
N ALA A 347 17.20 -3.09 -11.20
CA ALA A 347 17.70 -1.73 -11.28
C ALA A 347 18.29 -1.25 -9.94
N SER A 348 18.96 -0.10 -9.97
CA SER A 348 19.46 0.56 -8.76
C SER A 348 18.30 1.06 -7.90
N GLY A 349 18.40 0.87 -6.58
CA GLY A 349 17.49 1.51 -5.62
C GLY A 349 17.48 3.04 -5.75
N PRO A 350 16.39 3.72 -5.35
CA PRO A 350 16.26 5.16 -5.49
C PRO A 350 16.98 5.91 -4.36
N THR A 351 17.08 7.22 -4.50
CA THR A 351 17.52 8.13 -3.43
C THR A 351 16.39 8.37 -2.42
N GLY A 352 16.76 8.80 -1.22
CA GLY A 352 15.82 9.04 -0.11
C GLY A 352 15.09 10.39 -0.17
N PRO A 353 14.39 10.75 0.91
CA PRO A 353 13.64 12.01 1.03
C PRO A 353 14.45 13.28 0.74
N TRP A 354 15.76 13.28 1.03
CA TRP A 354 16.68 14.38 0.72
C TRP A 354 16.57 14.89 -0.72
N ASP A 355 16.40 13.97 -1.68
CA ASP A 355 16.41 14.25 -3.12
C ASP A 355 15.02 14.58 -3.68
N LYS A 356 13.99 14.66 -2.84
CA LYS A 356 12.59 14.86 -3.28
C LYS A 356 12.19 16.34 -3.41
N GLN A 357 13.17 17.24 -3.50
CA GLN A 357 13.00 18.70 -3.67
C GLN A 357 12.03 19.33 -2.67
N LEU A 358 12.29 19.16 -1.37
CA LEU A 358 11.40 19.60 -0.29
C LEU A 358 11.12 21.11 -0.27
N ASN A 359 12.02 21.92 -0.84
CA ASN A 359 11.88 23.37 -1.00
C ASN A 359 11.43 23.81 -2.42
N ARG A 360 10.88 22.91 -3.24
CA ARG A 360 10.46 23.21 -4.64
C ARG A 360 9.48 24.38 -4.72
N THR A 361 9.57 25.23 -5.74
CA THR A 361 8.70 26.41 -5.88
C THR A 361 7.23 26.05 -6.13
N ASN A 362 6.97 25.09 -7.01
CA ASN A 362 5.62 24.70 -7.43
C ASN A 362 5.14 23.44 -6.68
N ILE A 363 3.90 23.02 -6.95
CA ILE A 363 3.41 21.72 -6.46
C ILE A 363 4.15 20.55 -7.13
N CYS A 364 4.58 20.73 -8.39
CA CYS A 364 5.38 19.76 -9.13
C CYS A 364 6.89 20.01 -8.88
N PRO A 365 7.74 18.98 -9.01
CA PRO A 365 9.19 19.14 -9.04
C PRO A 365 9.66 20.12 -10.13
N ASP A 366 10.78 20.79 -9.89
CA ASP A 366 11.49 21.57 -10.90
C ASP A 366 12.44 20.65 -11.68
N ASN A 367 11.99 20.20 -12.85
CA ASN A 367 12.71 19.25 -13.72
C ASN A 367 12.59 19.62 -15.21
N GLY A 368 12.21 20.87 -15.51
CA GLY A 368 11.99 21.35 -16.88
C GLY A 368 10.67 20.90 -17.53
N ILE A 369 9.84 20.11 -16.83
CA ILE A 369 8.50 19.74 -17.29
C ILE A 369 7.49 20.77 -16.76
N LEU A 370 6.52 21.14 -17.61
CA LEU A 370 5.51 22.12 -17.25
C LEU A 370 4.65 21.61 -16.09
N CYS A 371 4.62 22.36 -14.98
CA CYS A 371 3.77 22.00 -13.86
C CYS A 371 2.28 22.27 -14.16
N ILE A 372 1.52 21.20 -14.35
CA ILE A 372 0.08 21.26 -14.64
C ILE A 372 -0.71 20.79 -13.42
N ILE A 373 -1.54 21.70 -12.86
CA ILE A 373 -2.47 21.39 -11.77
C ILE A 373 -3.86 21.13 -12.33
N ARG A 374 -4.25 19.86 -12.41
CA ARG A 374 -5.51 19.41 -13.01
C ARG A 374 -6.71 19.72 -12.10
N LYS A 375 -7.84 20.15 -12.70
CA LYS A 375 -9.07 20.51 -11.98
C LYS A 375 -10.13 19.41 -11.94
N ALA A 376 -9.87 18.30 -12.62
CA ALA A 376 -10.70 17.12 -12.64
C ALA A 376 -9.80 15.88 -12.62
N LEU A 377 -10.32 14.80 -12.05
CA LEU A 377 -9.68 13.50 -12.10
C LEU A 377 -9.86 12.89 -13.49
N GLY A 378 -8.82 12.22 -13.94
CA GLY A 378 -8.77 11.37 -15.12
C GLY A 378 -7.49 10.56 -15.06
N PRO A 379 -7.37 9.51 -15.90
CA PRO A 379 -6.06 9.14 -16.41
C PRO A 379 -5.41 10.40 -17.00
#